data_AF-A0AAE3HKM5-F1
#
_entry.id   AF-A0AAE3HKM5-F1
#
_cell.length_a   1.000
_cell.length_b   1.000
_cell.length_c   1.000
_cell.angle_alpha   90.00
_cell.angle_beta   90.00
_cell.angle_gamma   90.00
#
_symmetry.space_group_name_H-M   'P 1'
#
loop_
_entity.id
_entity.type
_entity.pdbx_description
1 polymer ?
#
loop_
_entity_poly.entity_id
_entity_poly.type
_entity_poly.pdbx_seq_one_letter_code
_entity_poly.pdbx_strand_id
1 'polypeptide(L)'
;MQSFSRHILPGVGLILALLMASADVLAEPLAEKDFVRQVMGQPQEEVRGVMGEPDSIRTEGKYEYWIYHDAVRDMISDRIFRQTQVLFVDGRVADSIHSNSEPED
;
A
#
# COMPACT_ATOMS: atom_id res chain seq x y z
N MET A 1 -24.77 63.00 8.18
CA MET A 1 -23.90 63.18 7.01
C MET A 1 -22.95 61.99 6.92
N GLN A 2 -22.65 61.59 5.69
CA GLN A 2 -22.38 60.23 5.24
C GLN A 2 -20.96 59.71 5.53
N SER A 3 -20.82 58.42 5.83
CA SER A 3 -19.81 57.57 5.18
C SER A 3 -20.20 56.10 5.38
N PHE A 4 -20.85 55.53 4.37
CA PHE A 4 -21.00 54.08 4.21
C PHE A 4 -19.83 53.60 3.37
N SER A 5 -18.91 52.84 3.95
CA SER A 5 -17.94 52.07 3.17
C SER A 5 -18.40 50.62 3.14
N ARG A 6 -19.23 50.32 2.13
CA ARG A 6 -19.60 48.96 1.71
C ARG A 6 -18.65 48.60 0.57
N HIS A 7 -17.68 47.73 0.81
CA HIS A 7 -16.94 47.06 -0.26
C HIS A 7 -17.61 45.72 -0.57
N ILE A 8 -17.89 45.52 -1.85
CA ILE A 8 -18.54 44.35 -2.43
C ILE A 8 -17.45 43.32 -2.81
N LEU A 9 -17.80 42.05 -2.59
CA LEU A 9 -17.22 40.75 -2.97
C LEU A 9 -16.66 40.63 -4.42
N PRO A 10 -16.20 39.45 -4.92
CA PRO A 10 -15.69 38.20 -4.30
C PRO A 10 -14.34 37.76 -4.91
N GLY A 11 -13.33 37.50 -4.08
CA GLY A 11 -12.06 36.93 -4.53
C GLY A 11 -12.10 35.42 -4.53
N VAL A 12 -12.35 34.83 -5.70
CA VAL A 12 -11.68 33.67 -6.32
C VAL A 12 -11.30 32.48 -5.40
N GLY A 13 -11.80 31.31 -5.80
CA GLY A 13 -11.72 30.08 -5.04
C GLY A 13 -10.32 29.53 -4.78
N LEU A 14 -10.26 28.71 -3.73
CA LEU A 14 -9.36 27.57 -3.67
C LEU A 14 -10.04 26.46 -2.87
N ILE A 15 -10.88 25.67 -3.54
CA ILE A 15 -11.06 24.26 -3.18
C ILE A 15 -9.90 23.55 -3.87
N LEU A 16 -8.80 23.34 -3.15
CA LEU A 16 -7.67 22.50 -3.54
C LEU A 16 -6.80 22.32 -2.28
N ALA A 17 -6.40 21.14 -1.84
CA ALA A 17 -6.35 19.86 -2.51
C ALA A 17 -6.71 18.76 -1.50
N LEU A 18 -7.64 17.89 -1.93
CA LEU A 18 -7.57 16.48 -1.60
C LEU A 18 -6.17 16.04 -2.02
N LEU A 19 -5.24 15.90 -1.06
CA LEU A 19 -4.02 15.16 -1.31
C LEU A 19 -4.45 13.70 -1.43
N MET A 20 -4.96 13.35 -2.61
CA MET A 20 -4.68 12.04 -3.17
C MET A 20 -3.16 11.97 -3.15
N ALA A 21 -2.62 11.28 -2.15
CA ALA A 21 -1.25 10.82 -2.21
C ALA A 21 -1.23 9.91 -3.44
N SER A 22 -0.84 10.51 -4.56
CA SER A 22 -0.53 9.84 -5.79
C SER A 22 0.39 8.68 -5.44
N ALA A 23 -0.06 7.48 -5.81
CA ALA A 23 0.64 6.22 -5.74
C ALA A 23 1.87 6.26 -6.67
N ASP A 24 2.88 7.05 -6.32
CA ASP A 24 4.08 7.25 -7.14
C ASP A 24 5.33 7.51 -6.29
N VAL A 25 5.41 6.86 -5.13
CA VAL A 25 6.72 6.44 -4.64
C VAL A 25 6.82 4.99 -5.07
N LEU A 26 7.68 4.72 -6.07
CA LEU A 26 8.22 3.38 -6.25
C LEU A 26 8.92 3.04 -4.92
N ALA A 27 8.18 2.47 -3.98
CA ALA A 27 8.74 1.94 -2.75
C ALA A 27 9.78 0.93 -3.23
N GLU A 28 11.05 1.18 -2.91
CA GLU A 28 12.10 0.26 -3.32
C GLU A 28 11.72 -1.14 -2.82
N PRO A 29 11.82 -2.17 -3.69
CA PRO A 29 11.43 -3.52 -3.31
C PRO A 29 12.12 -3.94 -2.02
N LEU A 30 11.34 -4.40 -1.06
CA LEU A 30 11.83 -4.76 0.26
C LEU A 30 12.71 -6.00 0.15
N ALA A 31 13.90 -5.99 0.75
CA ALA A 31 14.71 -7.19 0.79
C ALA A 31 13.97 -8.31 1.54
N GLU A 32 14.02 -9.54 1.04
CA GLU A 32 13.25 -10.67 1.59
C GLU A 32 13.45 -10.87 3.10
N LYS A 33 14.69 -10.72 3.62
CA LYS A 33 14.94 -10.77 5.08
C LYS A 33 14.17 -9.70 5.86
N ASP A 34 14.08 -8.51 5.28
CA ASP A 34 13.47 -7.35 5.92
C ASP A 34 11.96 -7.43 5.82
N PHE A 35 11.43 -8.03 4.75
CA PHE A 35 10.04 -8.46 4.64
C PHE A 35 9.69 -9.43 5.77
N VAL A 36 10.42 -10.55 5.89
CA VAL A 36 10.12 -11.56 6.93
C VAL A 36 10.17 -10.95 8.33
N ARG A 37 11.16 -10.10 8.62
CA ARG A 37 11.29 -9.44 9.93
C ARG A 37 10.16 -8.45 10.24
N GLN A 38 9.71 -7.69 9.23
CA GLN A 38 8.78 -6.58 9.44
C GLN A 38 7.31 -6.96 9.24
N VAL A 39 7.03 -8.03 8.48
CA VAL A 39 5.66 -8.36 8.05
C VAL A 39 5.10 -9.56 8.80
N MET A 40 5.90 -10.57 9.12
CA MET A 40 5.41 -11.80 9.73
C MET A 40 4.79 -11.56 11.12
N GLY A 41 3.59 -12.13 11.36
CA GLY A 41 2.83 -11.97 12.59
C GLY A 41 2.15 -10.60 12.78
N GLN A 42 2.40 -9.64 11.88
CA GLN A 42 1.85 -8.29 12.01
C GLN A 42 0.38 -8.22 11.59
N PRO A 43 -0.39 -7.26 12.13
CA PRO A 43 -1.74 -6.98 11.66
C PRO A 43 -1.73 -6.22 10.33
N GLN A 44 -2.85 -6.22 9.62
CA GLN A 44 -3.00 -5.59 8.30
C GLN A 44 -2.53 -4.13 8.23
N GLU A 45 -2.79 -3.33 9.27
CA GLU A 45 -2.41 -1.91 9.30
C GLU A 45 -0.89 -1.71 9.25
N GLU A 46 -0.15 -2.52 10.01
CA GLU A 46 1.32 -2.49 10.01
C GLU A 46 1.89 -2.98 8.68
N VAL A 47 1.27 -4.01 8.08
CA VAL A 47 1.66 -4.49 6.74
C VAL A 47 1.46 -3.39 5.69
N ARG A 48 0.36 -2.64 5.73
CA ARG A 48 0.18 -1.45 4.87
C ARG A 48 1.22 -0.37 5.12
N GLY A 49 1.59 -0.14 6.38
CA GLY A 49 2.63 0.83 6.74
C GLY A 49 4.00 0.48 6.14
N VAL A 50 4.32 -0.81 6.02
CA VAL A 50 5.61 -1.30 5.50
C VAL A 50 5.59 -1.50 3.98
N MET A 51 4.55 -2.13 3.45
CA MET A 51 4.48 -2.57 2.05
C MET A 51 3.64 -1.67 1.15
N GLY A 52 2.89 -0.73 1.73
CA GLY A 52 1.86 0.01 1.01
C GLY A 52 0.57 -0.80 0.81
N GLU A 53 -0.30 -0.27 -0.03
CA GLU A 53 -1.56 -0.94 -0.37
C GLU A 53 -1.31 -2.14 -1.29
N PRO A 54 -2.00 -3.28 -1.07
CA PRO A 54 -1.93 -4.41 -1.98
C PRO A 54 -2.64 -4.12 -3.31
N ASP A 55 -2.16 -4.73 -4.39
CA ASP A 55 -2.81 -4.66 -5.70
C ASP A 55 -4.16 -5.38 -5.70
N SER A 56 -4.28 -6.45 -4.91
CA SER A 56 -5.52 -7.22 -4.79
C SER A 56 -5.67 -7.83 -3.40
N ILE A 57 -6.92 -7.90 -2.94
CA ILE A 57 -7.31 -8.55 -1.69
C ILE A 57 -8.34 -9.62 -2.01
N ARG A 58 -8.12 -10.85 -1.52
CA ARG A 58 -9.08 -11.97 -1.59
C ARG A 58 -9.36 -12.48 -0.20
N THR A 59 -10.62 -12.64 0.17
CA THR A 59 -11.03 -13.11 1.51
C THR A 59 -11.83 -14.39 1.40
N GLU A 60 -11.43 -15.42 2.14
CA GLU A 60 -12.03 -16.75 2.17
C GLU A 60 -12.25 -17.21 3.61
N GLY A 61 -13.44 -16.95 4.15
CA GLY A 61 -13.76 -17.28 5.55
C GLY A 61 -12.90 -16.50 6.53
N LYS A 62 -12.04 -17.18 7.29
CA LYS A 62 -11.10 -16.57 8.23
C LYS A 62 -9.74 -16.22 7.62
N TYR A 63 -9.55 -16.55 6.35
CA TYR A 63 -8.33 -16.32 5.60
C TYR A 63 -8.48 -15.07 4.74
N GLU A 64 -7.44 -14.25 4.70
CA GLU A 64 -7.37 -13.09 3.82
C GLU A 64 -6.01 -13.09 3.13
N TYR A 65 -6.01 -12.96 1.81
CA TYR A 65 -4.83 -13.01 0.97
C TYR A 65 -4.63 -11.66 0.31
N TRP A 66 -3.48 -11.06 0.55
CA TRP A 66 -3.08 -9.81 -0.09
C TRP A 66 -2.03 -10.10 -1.14
N ILE A 67 -2.21 -9.55 -2.34
CA ILE A 67 -1.31 -9.73 -3.46
C ILE A 67 -0.59 -8.42 -3.73
N TYR A 68 0.73 -8.50 -3.82
CA TYR A 68 1.64 -7.41 -4.15
C TYR A 68 2.48 -7.81 -5.36
N HIS A 69 2.67 -6.90 -6.31
CA HIS A 69 3.56 -7.09 -7.44
C HIS A 69 4.85 -6.31 -7.25
N ASP A 70 5.96 -6.91 -7.66
CA ASP A 70 7.29 -6.30 -7.66
C ASP A 70 7.74 -5.69 -6.30
N ALA A 71 7.16 -6.16 -5.19
CA ALA A 71 7.33 -5.54 -3.87
C ALA A 71 8.48 -6.11 -3.04
N VAL A 72 8.95 -7.32 -3.35
CA VAL A 72 9.99 -8.02 -2.57
C VAL A 72 11.14 -8.43 -3.46
N ARG A 73 12.37 -8.23 -2.98
CA ARG A 73 13.61 -8.60 -3.67
C ARG A 73 14.25 -9.82 -3.01
N ASP A 74 14.49 -10.85 -3.81
CA ASP A 74 15.28 -12.02 -3.45
C ASP A 74 16.72 -11.61 -3.17
N MET A 75 17.22 -11.94 -1.98
CA MET A 75 18.57 -11.60 -1.57
C MET A 75 19.65 -12.48 -2.21
N ILE A 76 19.29 -13.66 -2.70
CA ILE A 76 20.24 -14.61 -3.30
C ILE A 76 20.47 -14.25 -4.77
N SER A 77 19.40 -13.99 -5.52
CA SER A 77 19.50 -13.68 -6.95
C SER A 77 19.51 -12.19 -7.28
N ASP A 78 19.27 -11.31 -6.30
CA ASP A 78 19.07 -9.85 -6.47
C ASP A 78 17.94 -9.51 -7.46
N ARG A 79 17.01 -10.45 -7.67
CA ARG A 79 15.84 -10.27 -8.53
C ARG A 79 14.64 -9.87 -7.69
N ILE A 80 13.75 -9.11 -8.32
CA ILE A 80 12.46 -8.77 -7.74
C ILE A 80 11.49 -9.92 -8.03
N PHE A 81 10.76 -10.36 -7.01
CA PHE A 81 9.65 -11.30 -7.19
C PHE A 81 8.49 -10.61 -7.88
N ARG A 82 8.00 -11.20 -8.97
CA ARG A 82 6.84 -10.66 -9.69
C ARG A 82 5.61 -10.56 -8.80
N GLN A 83 5.44 -11.52 -7.90
CA GLN A 83 4.31 -11.56 -6.99
C GLN A 83 4.74 -11.97 -5.58
N THR A 84 4.20 -11.28 -4.59
CA THR A 84 4.23 -11.64 -3.17
C THR A 84 2.80 -11.74 -2.67
N GLN A 85 2.42 -12.93 -2.20
CA GLN A 85 1.16 -13.17 -1.53
C GLN A 85 1.39 -13.21 -0.02
N VAL A 86 0.59 -12.46 0.73
CA VAL A 86 0.59 -12.44 2.20
C VAL A 86 -0.72 -13.04 2.69
N LEU A 87 -0.62 -14.10 3.49
CA LEU A 87 -1.77 -14.75 4.11
C LEU A 87 -1.98 -14.22 5.52
N PHE A 88 -3.18 -13.73 5.78
CA PHE A 88 -3.67 -13.36 7.10
C PHE A 88 -4.62 -14.43 7.64
N VAL A 89 -4.44 -14.78 8.91
CA VAL A 89 -5.35 -15.63 9.70
C VAL A 89 -5.71 -14.85 10.96
N ASP A 90 -7.00 -14.68 11.21
CA ASP A 90 -7.50 -13.92 12.37
C ASP A 90 -6.88 -12.50 12.48
N GLY A 91 -6.67 -11.85 11.33
CA GLY A 91 -6.16 -10.48 11.23
C GLY A 91 -4.65 -10.33 11.46
N ARG A 92 -3.88 -11.41 11.34
CA ARG A 92 -2.41 -11.38 11.45
C ARG A 92 -1.75 -12.19 10.35
N VAL A 93 -0.59 -11.75 9.87
CA VAL A 93 0.20 -12.49 8.89
C VAL A 93 0.61 -13.84 9.48
N ALA A 94 0.10 -14.90 8.86
CA ALA A 94 0.41 -16.28 9.22
C ALA A 94 1.48 -16.86 8.28
N ASP A 95 1.44 -16.51 6.99
CA ASP A 95 2.35 -17.04 5.98
C ASP A 95 2.53 -16.07 4.80
N SER A 96 3.52 -16.34 3.97
CA SER A 96 3.81 -15.57 2.75
C SER A 96 4.42 -16.44 1.66
N ILE A 97 4.05 -16.17 0.41
CA ILE A 97 4.58 -16.88 -0.77
C ILE A 97 5.12 -15.86 -1.76
N HIS A 98 6.34 -16.07 -2.23
CA HIS A 98 6.95 -15.28 -3.30
C HIS A 98 7.02 -16.12 -4.57
N SER A 99 6.55 -15.59 -5.69
CA SER A 99 6.52 -16.31 -6.97
C SER A 99 6.95 -15.41 -8.14
N ASN A 100 7.55 -16.08 -9.14
CA ASN A 100 7.85 -15.50 -10.45
C ASN A 100 6.94 -16.05 -11.56
N SER A 101 5.94 -16.85 -11.18
CA SER A 101 4.94 -17.37 -12.09
C SER A 101 4.12 -16.21 -12.65
N GLU A 102 3.76 -16.30 -13.93
CA GLU A 102 2.72 -15.41 -14.48
C GLU A 102 1.41 -15.69 -13.73
N PRO A 103 0.57 -14.66 -13.48
CA PRO A 103 -0.75 -14.90 -12.92
C PRO A 103 -1.48 -15.86 -13.85
N GLU A 104 -1.91 -17.01 -13.34
CA GLU A 104 -2.81 -17.88 -14.09
C GLU A 104 -4.16 -17.13 -14.19
N ASP A 105 -4.49 -16.67 -15.41
CA ASP A 105 -5.78 -16.07 -15.79
C ASP A 105 -6.97 -16.98 -15.45
#